data_AF-A0A7S2RL87-F1
#
_entry.id   AF-A0A7S2RL87-F1
#
_cell.length_a   1.000
_cell.length_b   1.000
_cell.length_c   1.000
_cell.angle_alpha   90.00
_cell.angle_beta   90.00
_cell.angle_gamma   90.00
#
_symmetry.space_group_name_H-M   'P 1'
#
loop_
_entity.id
_entity.type
_entity.pdbx_description
1 polymer ?
#
loop_
_entity_poly.entity_id
_entity_poly.type
_entity_poly.pdbx_seq_one_letter_code
_entity_poly.pdbx_strand_id
1 'polypeptide(L)'
;MAKLLVSLDNFLEVEDPIDSPRSLEACLRVGIDPVDLRPRTVEQFSEKGKAHKMVAKLKYEHFETRRKERLALVRSERSMIVEYLKGLEEEATETLDESTGKRKDGPGSGRTSPVGGRISPARLAASPRLKAAISPKTGGALGLDASGLDDKKGGIEAQLEKERRRLEKLKLQQEEEIKQMVEYELNLQRKEAEKKKAEHNEKMRFEERQRKLEAKRREAIERKREKEMLKKQKEDEAERKRLELVRIAFKEAERLKKKKNKEEKLRMKEAREKEKERLRKKEEFEAQTKAIQEEQREKNYQKLLKMQKDDEERQRLLHKQWMEKQNLSEKQRAQQAMKMKKAKLASERALQKRRDEYYEKVRQEEAKRKEREAKEREAAEKARLERERIEQKRRKAAEECKNNVKNNAEAIQRKMEEHEARMKQIQQEKEVESLIKKTEEELRKQDKLQNIERIKRIAEFNRLQTIEKQEYIQHRTRVIEEQKEELKKQRLHAAQQARLRKFRLNQTMQKVRQTKSYSALGSLSKILDEDPMKKKSKKGKKKNKNTKSEDILPEF
;
A
#
# COMPACT_ATOMS: atom_id res chain seq x y z
N MET A 1 -45.41 -6.70 9.99
CA MET A 1 -44.69 -5.45 9.69
C MET A 1 -43.57 -5.79 8.73
N ALA A 2 -43.32 -4.99 7.69
CA ALA A 2 -42.16 -5.22 6.82
C ALA A 2 -40.88 -4.92 7.61
N LYS A 3 -39.89 -5.83 7.56
CA LYS A 3 -38.60 -5.59 8.21
C LYS A 3 -37.91 -4.43 7.48
N LEU A 4 -37.53 -3.39 8.20
CA LEU A 4 -36.75 -2.28 7.65
C LEU A 4 -35.36 -2.80 7.28
N LEU A 5 -35.01 -2.69 6.00
CA LEU A 5 -33.69 -3.13 5.50
C LEU A 5 -32.59 -2.25 6.08
N VAL A 6 -31.63 -2.89 6.74
CA VAL A 6 -30.46 -2.26 7.35
C VAL A 6 -29.42 -2.02 6.26
N SER A 7 -29.17 -0.75 5.96
CA SER A 7 -28.18 -0.31 4.95
C SER A 7 -27.00 0.43 5.59
N LEU A 8 -25.95 0.66 4.82
CA LEU A 8 -24.73 1.38 5.23
C LEU A 8 -24.96 2.81 5.75
N ASP A 9 -26.16 3.34 5.60
CA ASP A 9 -26.53 4.66 6.11
C ASP A 9 -27.14 4.57 7.52
N ASN A 10 -27.93 3.52 7.81
CA ASN A 10 -28.74 3.40 9.03
C ASN A 10 -28.22 2.32 10.02
N PHE A 11 -27.24 1.49 9.64
CA PHE A 11 -26.77 0.35 10.47
C PHE A 11 -26.10 0.71 11.81
N LEU A 12 -25.93 2.01 12.11
CA LEU A 12 -25.44 2.49 13.41
C LEU A 12 -26.58 2.68 14.41
N GLU A 13 -27.83 2.76 13.95
CA GLU A 13 -29.03 2.95 14.78
C GLU A 13 -29.68 1.63 15.20
N VAL A 14 -29.33 0.53 14.53
CA VAL A 14 -29.96 -0.79 14.69
C VAL A 14 -28.89 -1.86 14.92
N GLU A 15 -29.09 -2.72 15.93
CA GLU A 15 -28.15 -3.81 16.24
C GLU A 15 -28.17 -4.98 15.23
N ASP A 16 -29.06 -4.96 14.23
CA ASP A 16 -29.23 -5.98 13.19
C ASP A 16 -28.14 -5.91 12.10
N PRO A 17 -27.68 -7.07 11.57
CA PRO A 17 -26.66 -7.10 10.53
C PRO A 17 -27.13 -6.38 9.25
N ILE A 18 -26.20 -5.83 8.50
CA ILE A 18 -26.48 -5.18 7.21
C ILE A 18 -27.07 -6.23 6.25
N ASP A 19 -28.34 -6.09 5.89
CA ASP A 19 -29.08 -7.02 5.03
C ASP A 19 -29.50 -6.41 3.68
N SER A 20 -29.31 -5.09 3.50
CA SER A 20 -29.55 -4.39 2.24
C SER A 20 -28.70 -4.95 1.09
N PRO A 21 -29.30 -5.50 0.00
CA PRO A 21 -28.54 -6.17 -1.07
C PRO A 21 -27.46 -5.30 -1.73
N ARG A 22 -27.80 -4.03 -2.04
CA ARG A 22 -26.85 -3.03 -2.61
C ARG A 22 -25.69 -2.72 -1.66
N SER A 23 -25.90 -2.88 -0.35
CA SER A 23 -24.86 -2.67 0.67
C SER A 23 -23.95 -3.89 0.79
N LEU A 24 -24.51 -5.10 0.74
CA LEU A 24 -23.76 -6.36 0.70
C LEU A 24 -22.92 -6.49 -0.58
N GLU A 25 -23.48 -6.12 -1.73
CA GLU A 25 -22.74 -6.10 -3.00
C GLU A 25 -21.55 -5.13 -2.94
N ALA A 26 -21.73 -3.92 -2.41
CA ALA A 26 -20.65 -2.97 -2.20
C ALA A 26 -19.55 -3.53 -1.27
N CYS A 27 -19.94 -4.20 -0.18
CA CYS A 27 -19.01 -4.90 0.71
C CYS A 27 -18.19 -5.97 -0.05
N LEU A 28 -18.84 -6.80 -0.87
CA LEU A 28 -18.21 -7.85 -1.66
C LEU A 28 -17.26 -7.30 -2.73
N ARG A 29 -17.66 -6.27 -3.48
CA ARG A 29 -16.83 -5.61 -4.50
C ARG A 29 -15.54 -5.03 -3.92
N VAL A 30 -15.59 -4.46 -2.71
CA VAL A 30 -14.40 -3.91 -2.01
C VAL A 30 -13.69 -4.98 -1.17
N GLY A 31 -14.28 -6.17 -0.98
CA GLY A 31 -13.73 -7.28 -0.19
C GLY A 31 -13.73 -7.05 1.32
N ILE A 32 -14.64 -6.24 1.85
CA ILE A 32 -14.75 -5.86 3.27
C ILE A 32 -15.96 -6.57 3.90
N ASP A 33 -15.77 -7.21 5.06
CA ASP A 33 -16.89 -7.85 5.76
C ASP A 33 -17.80 -6.81 6.44
N PRO A 34 -19.14 -6.97 6.39
CA PRO A 34 -20.07 -6.10 7.10
C PRO A 34 -19.80 -5.98 8.62
N VAL A 35 -19.26 -7.03 9.23
CA VAL A 35 -18.93 -7.09 10.67
C VAL A 35 -17.79 -6.12 11.04
N ASP A 36 -16.85 -5.89 10.12
CA ASP A 36 -15.71 -4.99 10.35
C ASP A 36 -16.09 -3.50 10.27
N LEU A 37 -17.29 -3.17 9.78
CA LEU A 37 -17.79 -1.80 9.70
C LEU A 37 -18.44 -1.32 11.02
N ARG A 38 -18.70 -2.23 11.97
CA ARG A 38 -19.36 -1.91 13.23
C ARG A 38 -18.44 -1.25 14.25
N PRO A 39 -18.94 -0.28 15.04
CA PRO A 39 -18.20 0.26 16.19
C PRO A 39 -17.89 -0.86 17.21
N ARG A 40 -16.73 -0.75 17.86
CA ARG A 40 -16.29 -1.62 18.94
C ARG A 40 -15.86 -0.75 20.12
N THR A 41 -16.27 -1.07 21.35
CA THR A 41 -15.89 -0.26 22.51
C THR A 41 -14.43 -0.50 22.90
N VAL A 42 -13.81 0.47 23.59
CA VAL A 42 -12.41 0.35 24.08
C VAL A 42 -12.23 -0.90 24.96
N GLU A 43 -13.27 -1.29 25.69
CA GLU A 43 -13.29 -2.47 26.56
C GLU A 43 -13.09 -3.77 25.77
N GLN A 44 -13.59 -3.87 24.54
CA GLN A 44 -13.38 -5.04 23.68
C GLN A 44 -11.91 -5.21 23.26
N PHE A 45 -11.12 -4.13 23.27
CA PHE A 45 -9.67 -4.16 23.03
C PHE A 45 -8.85 -4.35 24.32
N SER A 46 -9.49 -4.22 25.49
CA SER A 46 -8.90 -4.57 26.79
C SER A 46 -9.09 -6.06 27.06
N GLU A 47 -8.29 -6.89 26.40
CA GLU A 47 -8.34 -8.37 26.46
C GLU A 47 -8.44 -8.91 27.90
N LYS A 48 -9.68 -9.10 28.39
CA LYS A 48 -10.03 -9.54 29.76
C LYS A 48 -9.17 -8.88 30.85
N GLY A 49 -8.96 -7.56 30.74
CA GLY A 49 -8.22 -6.76 31.72
C GLY A 49 -6.70 -6.94 31.73
N LYS A 50 -6.11 -7.71 30.80
CA LYS A 50 -4.65 -7.94 30.73
C LYS A 50 -3.89 -6.87 29.95
N ALA A 51 -4.55 -6.13 29.06
CA ALA A 51 -3.92 -5.10 28.24
C ALA A 51 -3.77 -3.78 29.01
N HIS A 52 -2.60 -3.15 28.91
CA HIS A 52 -2.37 -1.82 29.49
C HIS A 52 -3.33 -0.79 28.88
N LYS A 53 -3.88 0.13 29.70
CA LYS A 53 -4.94 1.07 29.27
C LYS A 53 -4.56 1.87 28.01
N MET A 54 -3.30 2.30 27.89
CA MET A 54 -2.80 3.01 26.71
C MET A 54 -2.77 2.13 25.45
N VAL A 55 -2.44 0.83 25.59
CA VAL A 55 -2.42 -0.13 24.47
C VAL A 55 -3.85 -0.41 23.99
N ALA A 56 -4.81 -0.58 24.90
CA ALA A 56 -6.22 -0.76 24.53
C ALA A 56 -6.76 0.47 23.78
N LYS A 57 -6.42 1.67 24.24
CA LYS A 57 -6.77 2.93 23.56
C LYS A 57 -6.13 3.02 22.16
N LEU A 58 -4.85 2.67 22.02
CA LEU A 58 -4.15 2.65 20.73
C LEU A 58 -4.78 1.67 19.73
N LYS A 59 -5.10 0.44 20.17
CA LYS A 59 -5.80 -0.56 19.36
C LYS A 59 -7.18 -0.04 18.90
N TYR A 60 -7.93 0.62 19.79
CA TYR A 60 -9.22 1.24 19.47
C TYR A 60 -9.09 2.40 18.47
N GLU A 61 -8.15 3.33 18.66
CA GLU A 61 -7.96 4.49 17.75
C GLU A 61 -7.53 4.03 16.35
N HIS A 62 -6.66 3.02 16.27
CA HIS A 62 -6.30 2.37 15.00
C HIS A 62 -7.51 1.70 14.33
N PHE A 63 -8.28 0.91 15.09
CA PHE A 63 -9.50 0.27 14.59
C PHE A 63 -10.51 1.30 14.08
N GLU A 64 -10.83 2.34 14.84
CA GLU A 64 -11.77 3.40 14.45
C GLU A 64 -11.34 4.13 13.19
N THR A 65 -10.03 4.41 13.05
CA THR A 65 -9.47 5.04 11.85
C THR A 65 -9.66 4.13 10.64
N ARG A 66 -9.26 2.85 10.74
CA ARG A 66 -9.45 1.86 9.67
C ARG A 66 -10.92 1.59 9.36
N ARG A 67 -11.81 1.59 10.36
CA ARG A 67 -13.25 1.42 10.21
C ARG A 67 -13.85 2.55 9.39
N LYS A 68 -13.47 3.81 9.69
CA LYS A 68 -13.93 5.00 8.95
C LYS A 68 -13.43 5.01 7.50
N GLU A 69 -12.16 4.66 7.27
CA GLU A 69 -11.60 4.49 5.92
C GLU A 69 -12.38 3.42 5.11
N ARG A 70 -12.57 2.23 5.69
CA ARG A 70 -13.34 1.14 5.08
C ARG A 70 -14.78 1.56 4.76
N LEU A 71 -15.46 2.17 5.73
CA LEU A 71 -16.83 2.62 5.60
C LEU A 71 -16.99 3.68 4.49
N ALA A 72 -16.02 4.60 4.35
CA ALA A 72 -16.00 5.55 3.25
C ALA A 72 -15.89 4.86 1.88
N LEU A 73 -14.97 3.88 1.73
CA LEU A 73 -14.81 3.11 0.50
C LEU A 73 -16.08 2.33 0.12
N VAL A 74 -16.69 1.63 1.07
CA VAL A 74 -17.92 0.87 0.80
C VAL A 74 -19.10 1.80 0.50
N ARG A 75 -19.19 2.98 1.15
CA ARG A 75 -20.19 3.99 0.80
C ARG A 75 -20.00 4.54 -0.62
N SER A 76 -18.77 4.84 -1.05
CA SER A 76 -18.54 5.26 -2.44
C SER A 76 -18.92 4.17 -3.45
N GLU A 77 -18.61 2.90 -3.17
CA GLU A 77 -18.98 1.79 -4.06
C GLU A 77 -20.50 1.59 -4.12
N ARG A 78 -21.20 1.66 -2.98
CA ARG A 78 -22.67 1.62 -2.94
C ARG A 78 -23.29 2.77 -3.73
N SER A 79 -22.75 3.98 -3.64
CA SER A 79 -23.24 5.12 -4.43
C SER A 79 -23.12 4.85 -5.93
N MET A 80 -21.99 4.30 -6.40
CA MET A 80 -21.81 3.93 -7.81
C MET A 80 -22.76 2.81 -8.25
N ILE A 81 -23.05 1.82 -7.40
CA ILE A 81 -24.08 0.79 -7.67
C ILE A 81 -25.47 1.44 -7.81
N VAL A 82 -25.84 2.34 -6.90
CA VAL A 82 -27.14 3.03 -6.93
C VAL A 82 -27.28 3.94 -8.16
N GLU A 83 -26.21 4.65 -8.53
CA GLU A 83 -26.16 5.51 -9.73
C GLU A 83 -26.27 4.68 -11.01
N TYR A 84 -25.53 3.57 -11.11
CA TYR A 84 -25.61 2.65 -12.24
C TYR A 84 -27.01 2.04 -12.42
N LEU A 85 -27.66 1.63 -11.32
CA LEU A 85 -29.02 1.09 -11.38
C LEU A 85 -30.06 2.15 -11.79
N LYS A 86 -29.91 3.40 -11.35
CA LYS A 86 -30.78 4.50 -11.79
C LYS A 86 -30.65 4.78 -13.29
N GLY A 87 -29.43 4.80 -13.82
CA GLY A 87 -29.21 4.98 -15.27
C GLY A 87 -29.87 3.86 -16.10
N LEU A 88 -29.82 2.61 -15.62
CA LEU A 88 -30.53 1.49 -16.26
C LEU A 88 -32.07 1.61 -16.17
N GLU A 89 -32.60 2.12 -15.05
CA GLU A 89 -34.03 2.40 -14.91
C GLU A 89 -34.47 3.52 -15.89
N GLU A 90 -33.67 4.57 -16.03
CA GLU A 90 -33.91 5.68 -16.97
C GLU A 90 -33.89 5.20 -18.44
N GLU A 91 -32.84 4.49 -18.89
CA GLU A 91 -32.75 3.90 -20.25
C GLU A 91 -33.93 2.96 -20.57
N ALA A 92 -34.38 2.18 -19.58
CA ALA A 92 -35.54 1.30 -19.73
C ALA A 92 -36.87 2.07 -19.89
N THR A 93 -36.99 3.26 -19.29
CA THR A 93 -38.19 4.10 -19.47
C THR A 93 -38.22 4.83 -20.81
N GLU A 94 -37.09 5.35 -21.30
CA GLU A 94 -37.02 6.04 -22.60
C GLU A 94 -37.38 5.10 -23.77
N THR A 95 -36.86 3.86 -23.74
CA THR A 95 -37.13 2.85 -24.78
C THR A 95 -38.57 2.36 -24.82
N LEU A 96 -39.34 2.54 -23.74
CA LEU A 96 -40.77 2.22 -23.71
C LEU A 96 -41.63 3.34 -24.29
N ASP A 97 -41.34 4.61 -23.98
CA ASP A 97 -42.17 5.74 -24.44
C ASP A 97 -42.08 5.95 -25.97
N GLU A 98 -40.91 5.69 -26.57
CA GLU A 98 -40.74 5.71 -28.03
C GLU A 98 -41.55 4.61 -28.75
N SER A 99 -41.88 3.51 -28.05
CA SER A 99 -42.77 2.46 -28.57
C SER A 99 -44.25 2.84 -28.51
N THR A 100 -44.64 3.72 -27.58
CA THR A 100 -46.00 4.26 -27.45
C THR A 100 -46.22 5.52 -28.30
N GLY A 101 -45.70 5.49 -29.54
CA GLY A 101 -45.89 6.50 -30.58
C GLY A 101 -47.36 6.71 -31.00
N LYS A 102 -48.12 7.36 -30.11
CA LYS A 102 -49.45 7.92 -30.34
C LYS A 102 -49.28 9.07 -31.35
N ARG A 103 -49.35 8.75 -32.64
CA ARG A 103 -49.40 9.73 -33.72
C ARG A 103 -50.60 10.66 -33.47
N LYS A 104 -50.33 11.86 -32.98
CA LYS A 104 -51.24 13.00 -33.10
C LYS A 104 -50.91 13.67 -34.41
N ASP A 105 -51.73 13.42 -35.43
CA ASP A 105 -51.67 14.16 -36.67
C ASP A 105 -51.94 15.65 -36.39
N GLY A 106 -51.02 16.51 -36.85
CA GLY A 106 -51.07 17.96 -36.67
C GLY A 106 -50.23 18.62 -37.76
N PRO A 107 -50.83 19.38 -38.70
CA PRO A 107 -50.10 19.86 -39.88
C PRO A 107 -49.51 21.26 -39.69
N GLY A 108 -48.36 21.50 -40.34
CA GLY A 108 -47.96 22.82 -40.80
C GLY A 108 -46.73 23.46 -40.11
N SER A 109 -46.02 24.28 -40.88
CA SER A 109 -44.83 25.06 -40.50
C SER A 109 -43.59 24.19 -40.14
N GLY A 110 -42.59 24.00 -41.01
CA GLY A 110 -42.22 24.79 -42.18
C GLY A 110 -41.20 25.88 -41.83
N ARG A 111 -39.94 25.49 -41.60
CA ARG A 111 -38.81 26.43 -41.61
C ARG A 111 -37.49 25.78 -41.99
N THR A 112 -36.68 26.57 -42.68
CA THR A 112 -35.40 26.21 -43.30
C THR A 112 -34.23 26.28 -42.30
N SER A 113 -33.26 25.38 -42.48
CA SER A 113 -31.79 25.57 -42.55
C SER A 113 -31.13 26.92 -42.12
N PRO A 114 -29.81 26.98 -41.81
CA PRO A 114 -28.80 25.90 -41.63
C PRO A 114 -27.75 26.14 -40.49
N VAL A 115 -26.68 25.33 -40.49
CA VAL A 115 -25.33 25.57 -39.92
C VAL A 115 -25.12 25.46 -38.39
N GLY A 116 -24.20 24.57 -37.99
CA GLY A 116 -23.14 24.98 -37.05
C GLY A 116 -22.87 24.13 -35.81
N GLY A 117 -22.04 23.08 -35.94
CA GLY A 117 -20.92 22.92 -35.00
C GLY A 117 -20.84 21.68 -34.08
N ARG A 118 -19.90 20.81 -34.46
CA ARG A 118 -18.93 20.13 -33.56
C ARG A 118 -19.44 19.10 -32.54
N ILE A 119 -19.47 17.83 -32.98
CA ILE A 119 -18.82 16.75 -32.23
C ILE A 119 -17.83 16.01 -33.14
N SER A 120 -16.61 15.83 -32.63
CA SER A 120 -15.54 14.97 -33.13
C SER A 120 -14.50 14.85 -32.00
N PRO A 121 -13.76 13.73 -31.85
CA PRO A 121 -13.37 12.83 -32.93
C PRO A 121 -13.51 11.32 -32.65
N ALA A 122 -14.18 10.60 -33.55
CA ALA A 122 -13.90 9.19 -33.78
C ALA A 122 -13.08 9.04 -35.07
N ARG A 123 -11.74 8.88 -34.95
CA ARG A 123 -10.87 8.54 -36.09
C ARG A 123 -11.22 7.12 -36.57
N LEU A 124 -11.73 6.96 -37.79
CA LEU A 124 -11.00 6.88 -39.08
C LEU A 124 -10.18 5.58 -39.28
N ALA A 125 -10.71 4.70 -40.13
CA ALA A 125 -10.08 4.07 -41.32
C ALA A 125 -10.85 2.77 -41.66
N ALA A 126 -11.93 2.78 -42.45
CA ALA A 126 -12.01 3.08 -43.89
C ALA A 126 -11.15 2.16 -44.79
N SER A 127 -11.82 1.29 -45.54
CA SER A 127 -11.42 0.84 -46.88
C SER A 127 -12.68 0.58 -47.70
N PRO A 128 -12.88 1.29 -48.83
CA PRO A 128 -14.12 1.21 -49.60
C PRO A 128 -14.08 0.07 -50.63
N ARG A 129 -15.26 -0.38 -51.08
CA ARG A 129 -15.41 -1.06 -52.37
C ARG A 129 -16.76 -0.73 -53.01
N LEU A 130 -16.83 0.46 -53.62
CA LEU A 130 -17.89 0.77 -54.58
C LEU A 130 -17.71 -0.06 -55.86
N LYS A 131 -18.82 -0.47 -56.46
CA LYS A 131 -18.86 -1.02 -57.81
C LYS A 131 -19.05 0.13 -58.81
N ALA A 132 -18.09 0.31 -59.71
CA ALA A 132 -18.31 0.86 -61.04
C ALA A 132 -18.63 -0.32 -62.01
N ALA A 133 -19.19 -0.15 -63.21
CA ALA A 133 -20.05 0.88 -63.80
C ALA A 133 -20.53 0.36 -65.19
N ILE A 134 -21.52 1.01 -65.81
CA ILE A 134 -21.78 1.07 -67.28
C ILE A 134 -22.24 -0.23 -68.01
N SER A 135 -23.48 -0.19 -68.55
CA SER A 135 -23.94 -0.34 -69.97
C SER A 135 -23.10 -1.14 -71.01
N PRO A 136 -23.62 -1.58 -72.20
CA PRO A 136 -24.84 -1.11 -72.93
C PRO A 136 -25.65 -2.17 -73.76
N LYS A 137 -26.74 -1.73 -74.45
CA LYS A 137 -27.33 -2.21 -75.76
C LYS A 137 -27.71 -3.73 -75.88
N THR A 138 -28.60 -4.25 -76.74
CA THR A 138 -29.48 -3.89 -77.90
C THR A 138 -30.85 -4.60 -77.68
N GLY A 139 -31.98 -4.44 -78.38
CA GLY A 139 -32.34 -3.83 -79.67
C GLY A 139 -33.14 -4.83 -80.54
N GLY A 140 -34.37 -4.47 -80.94
CA GLY A 140 -35.23 -5.19 -81.92
C GLY A 140 -36.01 -6.43 -81.39
N ALA A 141 -37.13 -6.85 -82.02
CA ALA A 141 -37.95 -6.21 -83.04
C ALA A 141 -39.33 -6.91 -83.19
N LEU A 142 -40.32 -6.17 -83.70
CA LEU A 142 -41.47 -6.59 -84.53
C LEU A 142 -42.45 -7.67 -84.01
N GLY A 143 -43.69 -7.22 -83.77
CA GLY A 143 -44.91 -7.95 -84.11
C GLY A 143 -45.82 -7.02 -84.92
N LEU A 144 -46.14 -7.38 -86.17
CA LEU A 144 -47.01 -6.64 -87.07
C LEU A 144 -47.70 -7.63 -88.03
N ASP A 145 -48.79 -8.19 -87.53
CA ASP A 145 -50.15 -8.16 -88.07
C ASP A 145 -50.39 -8.05 -89.60
N ALA A 146 -51.38 -8.80 -90.06
CA ALA A 146 -51.64 -9.11 -91.46
C ALA A 146 -52.58 -8.15 -92.21
N SER A 147 -52.26 -7.90 -93.49
CA SER A 147 -53.18 -7.63 -94.62
C SER A 147 -52.34 -7.67 -95.90
N GLY A 148 -52.73 -8.24 -97.04
CA GLY A 148 -54.04 -8.70 -97.51
C GLY A 148 -54.35 -8.03 -98.87
N LEU A 149 -54.82 -8.79 -99.88
CA LEU A 149 -55.14 -8.36 -101.26
C LEU A 149 -53.89 -8.05 -102.13
N ASP A 150 -53.83 -8.22 -103.45
CA ASP A 150 -54.54 -9.04 -104.47
C ASP A 150 -53.64 -9.05 -105.76
N ASP A 151 -53.92 -9.62 -106.95
CA ASP A 151 -55.09 -10.27 -107.59
C ASP A 151 -54.59 -11.53 -108.38
N LYS A 152 -55.23 -11.86 -109.52
CA LYS A 152 -55.05 -13.05 -110.36
C LYS A 152 -54.53 -12.70 -111.76
N LYS A 153 -53.68 -13.56 -112.34
CA LYS A 153 -53.68 -14.07 -113.75
C LYS A 153 -52.34 -14.76 -114.08
N GLY A 154 -52.33 -15.72 -115.03
CA GLY A 154 -51.09 -16.26 -115.63
C GLY A 154 -50.91 -17.78 -115.62
N GLY A 155 -51.86 -18.55 -116.17
CA GLY A 155 -51.94 -20.02 -116.04
C GLY A 155 -50.93 -20.88 -116.82
N ILE A 156 -49.70 -20.43 -117.08
CA ILE A 156 -48.63 -21.25 -117.71
C ILE A 156 -47.31 -21.16 -116.93
N GLU A 157 -46.97 -20.00 -116.36
CA GLU A 157 -45.71 -19.81 -115.61
C GLU A 157 -45.69 -20.58 -114.28
N ALA A 158 -46.87 -20.75 -113.64
CA ALA A 158 -47.04 -21.44 -112.36
C ALA A 158 -46.64 -22.94 -112.35
N GLN A 159 -46.34 -23.55 -113.50
CA GLN A 159 -45.89 -24.95 -113.57
C GLN A 159 -44.35 -25.04 -113.54
N LEU A 160 -43.65 -24.16 -114.27
CA LEU A 160 -42.20 -23.95 -114.13
C LEU A 160 -41.83 -23.35 -112.77
N GLU A 161 -42.67 -22.46 -112.25
CA GLU A 161 -42.48 -21.86 -110.93
C GLU A 161 -42.64 -22.89 -109.79
N LYS A 162 -43.47 -23.92 -109.96
CA LYS A 162 -43.57 -25.04 -109.00
C LYS A 162 -42.32 -25.92 -108.99
N GLU A 163 -41.61 -26.05 -110.09
CA GLU A 163 -40.31 -26.75 -110.12
C GLU A 163 -39.19 -25.88 -109.55
N ARG A 164 -39.12 -24.59 -109.91
CA ARG A 164 -38.20 -23.63 -109.27
C ARG A 164 -38.41 -23.59 -107.75
N ARG A 165 -39.65 -23.42 -107.27
CA ARG A 165 -39.98 -23.43 -105.83
C ARG A 165 -39.73 -24.78 -105.15
N ARG A 166 -39.59 -25.89 -105.87
CA ARG A 166 -39.15 -27.18 -105.29
C ARG A 166 -37.63 -27.24 -105.14
N LEU A 167 -36.87 -26.82 -106.16
CA LEU A 167 -35.41 -26.72 -106.10
C LEU A 167 -34.95 -25.66 -105.08
N GLU A 168 -35.65 -24.54 -105.02
CA GLU A 168 -35.40 -23.44 -104.10
C GLU A 168 -35.74 -23.83 -102.65
N LYS A 169 -36.81 -24.60 -102.42
CA LYS A 169 -37.09 -25.22 -101.11
C LYS A 169 -36.05 -26.26 -100.71
N LEU A 170 -35.57 -27.08 -101.65
CA LEU A 170 -34.52 -28.06 -101.35
C LEU A 170 -33.21 -27.35 -100.95
N LYS A 171 -32.85 -26.26 -101.64
CA LYS A 171 -31.71 -25.41 -101.29
C LYS A 171 -31.92 -24.67 -99.97
N LEU A 172 -33.11 -24.11 -99.72
CA LEU A 172 -33.45 -23.48 -98.44
C LEU A 172 -33.38 -24.49 -97.28
N GLN A 173 -33.85 -25.73 -97.46
CA GLN A 173 -33.72 -26.77 -96.44
C GLN A 173 -32.25 -27.15 -96.20
N GLN A 174 -31.45 -27.32 -97.24
CA GLN A 174 -30.01 -27.56 -97.08
C GLN A 174 -29.29 -26.37 -96.43
N GLU A 175 -29.64 -25.14 -96.77
CA GLU A 175 -29.11 -23.93 -96.13
C GLU A 175 -29.59 -23.76 -94.69
N GLU A 176 -30.82 -24.15 -94.35
CA GLU A 176 -31.35 -24.13 -92.99
C GLU A 176 -30.74 -25.23 -92.12
N GLU A 177 -30.50 -26.44 -92.64
CA GLU A 177 -29.74 -27.48 -91.95
C GLU A 177 -28.28 -27.06 -91.73
N ILE A 178 -27.62 -26.44 -92.72
CA ILE A 178 -26.29 -25.85 -92.57
C ILE A 178 -26.29 -24.71 -91.55
N LYS A 179 -27.30 -23.81 -91.56
CA LYS A 179 -27.44 -22.74 -90.56
C LYS A 179 -27.66 -23.31 -89.16
N GLN A 180 -28.48 -24.34 -88.98
CA GLN A 180 -28.69 -24.99 -87.68
C GLN A 180 -27.45 -25.72 -87.17
N MET A 181 -26.70 -26.40 -88.04
CA MET A 181 -25.39 -26.99 -87.71
C MET A 181 -24.38 -25.92 -87.28
N VAL A 182 -24.26 -24.84 -88.05
CA VAL A 182 -23.36 -23.71 -87.75
C VAL A 182 -23.77 -23.00 -86.46
N GLU A 183 -25.06 -22.78 -86.20
CA GLU A 183 -25.56 -22.22 -84.94
C GLU A 183 -25.33 -23.14 -83.74
N TYR A 184 -25.42 -24.46 -83.92
CA TYR A 184 -25.10 -25.44 -82.88
C TYR A 184 -23.61 -25.39 -82.53
N GLU A 185 -22.72 -25.38 -83.52
CA GLU A 185 -21.27 -25.22 -83.30
C GLU A 185 -20.91 -23.87 -82.68
N LEU A 186 -21.52 -22.76 -83.15
CA LEU A 186 -21.35 -21.43 -82.57
C LEU A 186 -21.81 -21.38 -81.11
N ASN A 187 -22.92 -22.04 -80.76
CA ASN A 187 -23.40 -22.11 -79.38
C ASN A 187 -22.54 -23.04 -78.51
N LEU A 188 -21.93 -24.08 -79.08
CA LEU A 188 -20.95 -24.93 -78.39
C LEU A 188 -19.68 -24.12 -78.07
N GLN A 189 -19.10 -23.46 -79.07
CA GLN A 189 -17.92 -22.60 -78.92
C GLN A 189 -18.18 -21.42 -77.97
N ARG A 190 -19.37 -20.79 -78.01
CA ARG A 190 -19.76 -19.75 -77.05
C ARG A 190 -19.79 -20.27 -75.61
N LYS A 191 -20.37 -21.44 -75.36
CA LYS A 191 -20.39 -22.06 -74.02
C LYS A 191 -19.00 -22.44 -73.52
N GLU A 192 -18.10 -22.90 -74.40
CA GLU A 192 -16.71 -23.16 -74.03
C GLU A 192 -15.93 -21.87 -73.73
N ALA A 193 -16.10 -20.83 -74.55
CA ALA A 193 -15.50 -19.52 -74.32
C ALA A 193 -16.02 -18.87 -73.03
N GLU A 194 -17.30 -19.04 -72.71
CA GLU A 194 -17.90 -18.54 -71.47
C GLU A 194 -17.36 -19.29 -70.23
N LYS A 195 -17.24 -20.63 -70.28
CA LYS A 195 -16.57 -21.42 -69.23
C LYS A 195 -15.12 -20.99 -69.03
N LYS A 196 -14.33 -20.86 -70.10
CA LYS A 196 -12.93 -20.40 -70.03
C LYS A 196 -12.82 -18.98 -69.43
N LYS A 197 -13.74 -18.07 -69.77
CA LYS A 197 -13.83 -16.72 -69.16
C LYS A 197 -14.25 -16.76 -67.68
N ALA A 198 -15.17 -17.65 -67.30
CA ALA A 198 -15.59 -17.83 -65.91
C ALA A 198 -14.43 -18.37 -65.05
N GLU A 199 -13.75 -19.42 -65.49
CA GLU A 199 -12.58 -19.99 -64.82
C GLU A 199 -11.44 -18.98 -64.67
N HIS A 200 -11.16 -18.19 -65.70
CA HIS A 200 -10.18 -17.10 -65.63
C HIS A 200 -10.58 -16.05 -64.59
N ASN A 201 -11.86 -15.63 -64.57
CA ASN A 201 -12.37 -14.67 -63.59
C ASN A 201 -12.38 -15.22 -62.15
N GLU A 202 -12.60 -16.52 -61.95
CA GLU A 202 -12.49 -17.16 -60.63
C GLU A 202 -11.04 -17.26 -60.16
N LYS A 203 -10.09 -17.62 -61.04
CA LYS A 203 -8.65 -17.59 -60.75
C LYS A 203 -8.19 -16.20 -60.33
N MET A 204 -8.53 -15.16 -61.10
CA MET A 204 -8.23 -13.76 -60.75
C MET A 204 -8.83 -13.34 -59.40
N ARG A 205 -10.06 -13.78 -59.08
CA ARG A 205 -10.69 -13.52 -57.77
C ARG A 205 -10.08 -14.34 -56.63
N PHE A 206 -9.48 -15.50 -56.90
CA PHE A 206 -8.76 -16.29 -55.91
C PHE A 206 -7.40 -15.66 -55.61
N GLU A 207 -6.64 -15.26 -56.64
CA GLU A 207 -5.38 -14.53 -56.49
C GLU A 207 -5.57 -13.17 -55.79
N GLU A 208 -6.64 -12.42 -56.11
CA GLU A 208 -6.95 -11.17 -55.40
C GLU A 208 -7.21 -11.41 -53.90
N ARG A 209 -7.83 -12.55 -53.54
CA ARG A 209 -8.08 -12.93 -52.14
C ARG A 209 -6.79 -13.36 -51.43
N GLN A 210 -5.92 -14.12 -52.09
CA GLN A 210 -4.59 -14.48 -51.58
C GLN A 210 -3.74 -13.24 -51.31
N ARG A 211 -3.57 -12.35 -52.32
CA ARG A 211 -2.81 -11.10 -52.17
C ARG A 211 -3.34 -10.21 -51.04
N LYS A 212 -4.66 -10.17 -50.81
CA LYS A 212 -5.26 -9.43 -49.68
C LYS A 212 -5.02 -10.07 -48.32
N LEU A 213 -4.94 -11.40 -48.23
CA LEU A 213 -4.52 -12.07 -46.99
C LEU A 213 -3.05 -11.79 -46.68
N GLU A 214 -2.18 -11.89 -47.68
CA GLU A 214 -0.74 -11.61 -47.51
C GLU A 214 -0.47 -10.16 -47.14
N ALA A 215 -1.14 -9.19 -47.79
CA ALA A 215 -1.03 -7.78 -47.45
C ALA A 215 -1.44 -7.51 -45.99
N LYS A 216 -2.59 -8.04 -45.54
CA LYS A 216 -3.03 -7.93 -44.13
C LYS A 216 -2.06 -8.61 -43.16
N ARG A 217 -1.43 -9.72 -43.56
CA ARG A 217 -0.43 -10.42 -42.73
C ARG A 217 0.86 -9.61 -42.60
N ARG A 218 1.31 -8.92 -43.65
CA ARG A 218 2.46 -8.00 -43.62
C ARG A 218 2.16 -6.75 -42.77
N GLU A 219 1.03 -6.09 -43.01
CA GLU A 219 0.55 -4.93 -42.25
C GLU A 219 0.41 -5.23 -40.74
N ALA A 220 -0.02 -6.44 -40.38
CA ALA A 220 -0.10 -6.90 -38.98
C ALA A 220 1.27 -7.17 -38.34
N ILE A 221 2.30 -7.53 -39.13
CA ILE A 221 3.69 -7.69 -38.66
C ILE A 221 4.34 -6.31 -38.48
N GLU A 222 4.12 -5.38 -39.41
CA GLU A 222 4.62 -4.00 -39.34
C GLU A 222 4.02 -3.26 -38.14
N ARG A 223 2.69 -3.31 -37.94
CA ARG A 223 2.04 -2.74 -36.74
C ARG A 223 2.51 -3.36 -35.42
N LYS A 224 3.01 -4.61 -35.42
CA LYS A 224 3.63 -5.20 -34.23
C LYS A 224 5.01 -4.59 -33.99
N ARG A 225 5.85 -4.48 -35.02
CA ARG A 225 7.17 -3.84 -34.96
C ARG A 225 7.08 -2.36 -34.54
N GLU A 226 6.12 -1.61 -35.07
CA GLU A 226 5.85 -0.22 -34.67
C GLU A 226 5.51 -0.09 -33.18
N LYS A 227 4.61 -0.95 -32.68
CA LYS A 227 4.24 -0.98 -31.25
C LYS A 227 5.40 -1.41 -30.36
N GLU A 228 6.25 -2.32 -30.82
CA GLU A 228 7.44 -2.78 -30.11
C GLU A 228 8.51 -1.68 -30.03
N MET A 229 8.77 -0.97 -31.14
CA MET A 229 9.64 0.21 -31.17
C MET A 229 9.12 1.34 -30.28
N LEU A 230 7.81 1.63 -30.29
CA LEU A 230 7.20 2.66 -29.45
C LEU A 230 7.19 2.28 -27.95
N LYS A 231 7.08 0.98 -27.64
CA LYS A 231 7.20 0.45 -26.27
C LYS A 231 8.65 0.60 -25.78
N LYS A 232 9.62 0.23 -26.61
CA LYS A 232 11.05 0.37 -26.32
C LYS A 232 11.46 1.82 -26.08
N GLN A 233 11.02 2.76 -26.91
CA GLN A 233 11.26 4.20 -26.70
C GLN A 233 10.70 4.70 -25.34
N LYS A 234 9.53 4.22 -24.92
CA LYS A 234 8.93 4.57 -23.62
C LYS A 234 9.64 3.91 -22.44
N GLU A 235 10.17 2.70 -22.61
CA GLU A 235 10.99 2.01 -21.62
C GLU A 235 12.34 2.72 -21.46
N ASP A 236 13.02 3.05 -22.56
CA ASP A 236 14.28 3.83 -22.57
C ASP A 236 14.11 5.23 -21.91
N GLU A 237 12.98 5.92 -22.15
CA GLU A 237 12.67 7.18 -21.47
C GLU A 237 12.39 7.01 -19.96
N ALA A 238 11.71 5.92 -19.57
CA ALA A 238 11.43 5.64 -18.18
C ALA A 238 12.70 5.26 -17.41
N GLU A 239 13.62 4.53 -18.04
CA GLU A 239 14.95 4.23 -17.48
C GLU A 239 15.80 5.49 -17.33
N ARG A 240 15.82 6.39 -18.33
CA ARG A 240 16.48 7.70 -18.21
C ARG A 240 15.95 8.51 -17.03
N LYS A 241 14.62 8.62 -16.88
CA LYS A 241 13.97 9.31 -15.75
C LYS A 241 14.29 8.65 -14.40
N ARG A 242 14.38 7.31 -14.34
CA ARG A 242 14.82 6.58 -13.13
C ARG A 242 16.29 6.84 -12.80
N LEU A 243 17.18 6.83 -13.78
CA LEU A 243 18.61 7.12 -13.62
C LEU A 243 18.84 8.56 -13.13
N GLU A 244 18.09 9.53 -13.64
CA GLU A 244 18.14 10.93 -13.17
C GLU A 244 17.68 11.06 -11.72
N LEU A 245 16.57 10.42 -11.34
CA LEU A 245 16.09 10.40 -9.95
C LEU A 245 17.10 9.75 -9.00
N VAL A 246 17.73 8.63 -9.40
CA VAL A 246 18.83 7.99 -8.63
C VAL A 246 20.04 8.93 -8.50
N ARG A 247 20.38 9.67 -9.57
CA ARG A 247 21.50 10.64 -9.56
C ARG A 247 21.21 11.87 -8.68
N ILE A 248 19.96 12.30 -8.59
CA ILE A 248 19.51 13.37 -7.68
C ILE A 248 19.57 12.87 -6.23
N ALA A 249 18.95 11.73 -5.94
CA ALA A 249 18.97 11.12 -4.61
C ALA A 249 20.39 10.84 -4.09
N PHE A 250 21.31 10.40 -4.97
CA PHE A 250 22.73 10.22 -4.64
C PHE A 250 23.41 11.55 -4.25
N LYS A 251 23.17 12.63 -5.02
CA LYS A 251 23.70 13.97 -4.70
C LYS A 251 23.15 14.54 -3.39
N GLU A 252 21.88 14.28 -3.08
CA GLU A 252 21.27 14.68 -1.81
C GLU A 252 21.79 13.87 -0.62
N ALA A 253 21.93 12.56 -0.77
CA ALA A 253 22.55 11.69 0.23
C ALA A 253 24.00 12.11 0.51
N GLU A 254 24.77 12.46 -0.52
CA GLU A 254 26.14 12.96 -0.38
C GLU A 254 26.19 14.33 0.34
N ARG A 255 25.25 15.23 0.04
CA ARG A 255 25.09 16.51 0.76
C ARG A 255 24.72 16.30 2.24
N LEU A 256 23.82 15.38 2.55
CA LEU A 256 23.46 15.00 3.93
C LEU A 256 24.66 14.37 4.66
N LYS A 257 25.42 13.48 4.02
CA LYS A 257 26.63 12.89 4.59
C LYS A 257 27.70 13.96 4.85
N LYS A 258 27.89 14.93 3.94
CA LYS A 258 28.80 16.07 4.14
C LYS A 258 28.34 17.03 5.25
N LYS A 259 27.03 17.21 5.47
CA LYS A 259 26.49 17.97 6.63
C LYS A 259 26.74 17.23 7.95
N LYS A 260 26.35 15.95 8.05
CA LYS A 260 26.59 15.12 9.24
C LYS A 260 28.07 15.04 9.61
N ASN A 261 28.97 14.81 8.64
CA ASN A 261 30.42 14.81 8.89
C ASN A 261 30.98 16.19 9.30
N LYS A 262 30.30 17.31 8.98
CA LYS A 262 30.68 18.65 9.48
C LYS A 262 30.19 18.86 10.91
N GLU A 263 28.95 18.49 11.21
CA GLU A 263 28.36 18.54 12.55
C GLU A 263 29.11 17.64 13.54
N GLU A 264 29.49 16.44 13.12
CA GLU A 264 30.32 15.51 13.90
C GLU A 264 31.74 16.05 14.13
N LYS A 265 32.35 16.66 13.11
CA LYS A 265 33.65 17.36 13.27
C LYS A 265 33.56 18.58 14.20
N LEU A 266 32.42 19.28 14.24
CA LEU A 266 32.19 20.37 15.19
C LEU A 266 32.04 19.82 16.61
N ARG A 267 31.23 18.77 16.82
CA ARG A 267 31.12 18.08 18.13
C ARG A 267 32.45 17.53 18.62
N MET A 268 33.28 16.96 17.73
CA MET A 268 34.63 16.49 18.07
C MET A 268 35.61 17.61 18.42
N LYS A 269 35.46 18.81 17.81
CA LYS A 269 36.23 20.00 18.22
C LYS A 269 35.77 20.51 19.59
N GLU A 270 34.47 20.64 19.80
CA GLU A 270 33.87 21.06 21.07
C GLU A 270 34.24 20.11 22.22
N ALA A 271 34.25 18.80 21.98
CA ALA A 271 34.72 17.80 22.94
C ALA A 271 36.20 17.97 23.29
N ARG A 272 37.08 18.18 22.29
CA ARG A 272 38.51 18.45 22.49
C ARG A 272 38.78 19.76 23.22
N GLU A 273 37.95 20.79 23.03
CA GLU A 273 38.08 22.05 23.76
C GLU A 273 37.64 21.89 25.21
N LYS A 274 36.53 21.20 25.49
CA LYS A 274 36.12 20.84 26.87
C LYS A 274 37.13 19.94 27.58
N GLU A 275 37.81 19.06 26.84
CA GLU A 275 38.88 18.22 27.37
C GLU A 275 40.14 19.05 27.70
N LYS A 276 40.54 19.98 26.82
CA LYS A 276 41.61 20.95 27.11
C LYS A 276 41.28 21.88 28.27
N GLU A 277 40.03 22.30 28.43
CA GLU A 277 39.58 23.13 29.54
C GLU A 277 39.63 22.36 30.88
N ARG A 278 39.26 21.07 30.87
CA ARG A 278 39.46 20.18 32.02
C ARG A 278 40.93 19.97 32.34
N LEU A 279 41.78 19.83 31.33
CA LEU A 279 43.22 19.69 31.50
C LEU A 279 43.83 20.96 32.11
N ARG A 280 43.49 22.15 31.60
CA ARG A 280 43.91 23.44 32.17
C ARG A 280 43.48 23.60 33.62
N LYS A 281 42.22 23.30 33.95
CA LYS A 281 41.74 23.35 35.34
C LYS A 281 42.46 22.37 36.26
N LYS A 282 42.90 21.21 35.74
CA LYS A 282 43.74 20.26 36.47
C LYS A 282 45.18 20.78 36.65
N GLU A 283 45.76 21.36 35.61
CA GLU A 283 47.10 22.00 35.63
C GLU A 283 47.13 23.22 36.58
N GLU A 284 46.10 24.06 36.56
CA GLU A 284 45.90 25.18 37.48
C GLU A 284 45.78 24.70 38.94
N PHE A 285 45.01 23.64 39.20
CA PHE A 285 44.87 23.04 40.53
C PHE A 285 46.17 22.36 41.00
N GLU A 286 46.89 21.67 40.12
CA GLU A 286 48.21 21.11 40.41
C GLU A 286 49.25 22.22 40.66
N ALA A 287 49.20 23.33 39.92
CA ALA A 287 50.07 24.48 40.13
C ALA A 287 49.77 25.18 41.48
N GLN A 288 48.51 25.39 41.82
CA GLN A 288 48.11 25.91 43.14
C GLN A 288 48.55 24.98 44.27
N THR A 289 48.40 23.66 44.09
CA THR A 289 48.83 22.66 45.09
C THR A 289 50.35 22.65 45.24
N LYS A 290 51.12 22.76 44.15
CA LYS A 290 52.58 22.88 44.17
C LYS A 290 53.04 24.18 44.83
N ALA A 291 52.43 25.32 44.49
CA ALA A 291 52.74 26.61 45.12
C ALA A 291 52.51 26.59 46.64
N ILE A 292 51.40 25.99 47.12
CA ILE A 292 51.14 25.82 48.55
C ILE A 292 52.18 24.91 49.21
N GLN A 293 52.62 23.83 48.54
CA GLN A 293 53.67 22.95 49.06
C GLN A 293 55.05 23.62 49.06
N GLU A 294 55.36 24.47 48.08
CA GLU A 294 56.59 25.24 48.01
C GLU A 294 56.61 26.33 49.08
N GLU A 295 55.52 27.07 49.27
CA GLU A 295 55.37 28.06 50.35
C GLU A 295 55.52 27.39 51.75
N GLN A 296 55.01 26.17 51.93
CA GLN A 296 55.24 25.38 53.15
C GLN A 296 56.71 24.94 53.30
N ARG A 297 57.39 24.56 52.21
CA ARG A 297 58.82 24.24 52.22
C ARG A 297 59.67 25.46 52.55
N GLU A 298 59.36 26.62 51.98
CA GLU A 298 60.04 27.89 52.28
C GLU A 298 59.83 28.32 53.73
N LYS A 299 58.60 28.25 54.26
CA LYS A 299 58.32 28.51 55.68
C LYS A 299 59.09 27.56 56.60
N ASN A 300 59.19 26.28 56.25
CA ASN A 300 60.00 25.30 56.98
C ASN A 300 61.50 25.60 56.88
N TYR A 301 62.00 26.02 55.70
CA TYR A 301 63.39 26.39 55.48
C TYR A 301 63.78 27.66 56.23
N GLN A 302 62.94 28.70 56.23
CA GLN A 302 63.10 29.90 57.04
C GLN A 302 63.10 29.58 58.54
N LYS A 303 62.24 28.65 58.99
CA LYS A 303 62.23 28.17 60.38
C LYS A 303 63.50 27.40 60.75
N LEU A 304 64.05 26.60 59.82
CA LEU A 304 65.32 25.89 59.99
C LEU A 304 66.50 26.88 60.07
N LEU A 305 66.55 27.88 59.19
CA LEU A 305 67.53 28.97 59.20
C LEU A 305 67.47 29.79 60.48
N LYS A 306 66.26 30.05 61.01
CA LYS A 306 66.10 30.73 62.29
C LYS A 306 66.61 29.87 63.44
N MET A 307 66.24 28.59 63.48
CA MET A 307 66.73 27.63 64.47
C MET A 307 68.28 27.51 64.45
N GLN A 308 68.90 27.48 63.27
CA GLN A 308 70.36 27.48 63.13
C GLN A 308 71.01 28.74 63.69
N LYS A 309 70.43 29.93 63.45
CA LYS A 309 70.93 31.19 64.04
C LYS A 309 70.74 31.22 65.55
N ASP A 310 69.57 30.80 66.04
CA ASP A 310 69.27 30.71 67.47
C ASP A 310 70.23 29.72 68.17
N ASP A 311 70.56 28.58 67.54
CA ASP A 311 71.54 27.62 68.02
C ASP A 311 72.99 28.13 67.94
N GLU A 312 73.38 28.86 66.89
CA GLU A 312 74.69 29.55 66.82
C GLU A 312 74.84 30.57 67.95
N GLU A 313 73.82 31.39 68.20
CA GLU A 313 73.81 32.35 69.30
C GLU A 313 73.88 31.65 70.65
N ARG A 314 73.15 30.53 70.82
CA ARG A 314 73.19 29.71 72.03
C ARG A 314 74.56 29.05 72.24
N GLN A 315 75.21 28.57 71.19
CA GLN A 315 76.59 28.06 71.25
C GLN A 315 77.60 29.17 71.58
N ARG A 316 77.46 30.36 70.99
CA ARG A 316 78.28 31.54 71.35
C ARG A 316 78.08 31.95 72.81
N LEU A 317 76.85 31.89 73.32
CA LEU A 317 76.54 32.19 74.72
C LEU A 317 77.14 31.13 75.67
N LEU A 318 76.99 29.85 75.35
CA LEU A 318 77.60 28.73 76.09
C LEU A 318 79.13 28.81 76.08
N HIS A 319 79.74 29.18 74.95
CA HIS A 319 81.19 29.35 74.84
C HIS A 319 81.68 30.54 75.67
N LYS A 320 80.98 31.67 75.67
CA LYS A 320 81.26 32.81 76.57
C LYS A 320 81.15 32.40 78.04
N GLN A 321 80.07 31.72 78.43
CA GLN A 321 79.89 31.19 79.79
C GLN A 321 80.97 30.18 80.17
N TRP A 322 81.46 29.37 79.23
CA TRP A 322 82.56 28.43 79.48
C TRP A 322 83.89 29.17 79.69
N MET A 323 84.21 30.19 78.88
CA MET A 323 85.40 31.03 79.04
C MET A 323 85.36 31.84 80.35
N GLU A 324 84.21 32.41 80.70
CA GLU A 324 84.01 33.08 81.99
C GLU A 324 84.17 32.10 83.17
N LYS A 325 83.65 30.87 83.04
CA LYS A 325 83.78 29.82 84.07
C LYS A 325 85.20 29.29 84.18
N GLN A 326 85.97 29.20 83.09
CA GLN A 326 87.41 28.93 83.11
C GLN A 326 88.16 30.03 83.88
N ASN A 327 87.97 31.30 83.49
CA ASN A 327 88.58 32.45 84.15
C ASN A 327 88.19 32.56 85.64
N LEU A 328 86.95 32.21 85.99
CA LEU A 328 86.50 32.15 87.38
C LEU A 328 87.13 30.97 88.14
N SER A 329 87.27 29.81 87.50
CA SER A 329 87.92 28.60 88.05
C SER A 329 89.42 28.82 88.31
N GLU A 330 90.13 29.52 87.42
CA GLU A 330 91.54 29.88 87.62
C GLU A 330 91.71 30.89 88.77
N LYS A 331 90.86 31.94 88.82
CA LYS A 331 90.82 32.87 89.96
C LYS A 331 90.46 32.16 91.27
N GLN A 332 89.56 31.17 91.23
CA GLN A 332 89.22 30.35 92.39
C GLN A 332 90.34 29.39 92.77
N ARG A 333 91.09 28.79 91.83
CA ARG A 333 92.31 28.00 92.13
C ARG A 333 93.40 28.86 92.79
N ALA A 334 93.65 30.06 92.29
CA ALA A 334 94.58 31.01 92.91
C ALA A 334 94.16 31.40 94.34
N GLN A 335 92.86 31.66 94.55
CA GLN A 335 92.32 31.93 95.89
C GLN A 335 92.28 30.68 96.79
N GLN A 336 92.08 29.48 96.24
CA GLN A 336 92.11 28.22 96.99
C GLN A 336 93.54 27.83 97.40
N ALA A 337 94.55 28.09 96.57
CA ALA A 337 95.96 27.96 96.96
C ALA A 337 96.31 28.86 98.17
N MET A 338 95.84 30.12 98.14
CA MET A 338 95.96 31.03 99.28
C MET A 338 95.16 30.56 100.52
N LYS A 339 93.95 30.02 100.33
CA LYS A 339 93.11 29.51 101.42
C LYS A 339 93.64 28.21 102.04
N MET A 340 94.23 27.30 101.26
CA MET A 340 94.88 26.08 101.77
C MET A 340 96.06 26.39 102.69
N LYS A 341 96.75 27.51 102.48
CA LYS A 341 97.80 28.02 103.38
C LYS A 341 97.26 28.59 104.70
N LYS A 342 96.02 29.11 104.74
CA LYS A 342 95.34 29.61 105.96
C LYS A 342 94.45 28.56 106.66
N ALA A 343 93.93 27.58 105.94
CA ALA A 343 93.01 26.57 106.48
C ALA A 343 93.68 25.61 107.49
N LYS A 344 94.98 25.32 107.32
CA LYS A 344 95.78 24.58 108.32
C LYS A 344 95.83 25.25 109.70
N LEU A 345 95.60 26.58 109.79
CA LEU A 345 95.59 27.36 111.03
C LEU A 345 94.17 27.64 111.58
N ALA A 346 93.11 27.30 110.83
CA ALA A 346 91.73 27.58 111.20
C ALA A 346 90.96 26.33 111.69
N SER A 347 91.42 25.12 111.34
CA SER A 347 90.75 23.87 111.70
C SER A 347 90.72 23.58 113.21
N GLU A 348 91.65 24.15 114.00
CA GLU A 348 91.66 23.99 115.46
C GLU A 348 90.55 24.78 116.18
N ARG A 349 90.02 25.85 115.57
CA ARG A 349 89.03 26.74 116.22
C ARG A 349 87.56 26.41 115.90
N ALA A 350 87.30 25.40 115.07
CA ALA A 350 85.96 25.06 114.60
C ALA A 350 85.26 23.96 115.43
N LEU A 351 85.88 23.44 116.49
CA LEU A 351 85.34 22.33 117.28
C LEU A 351 84.37 22.75 118.42
N GLN A 352 84.09 24.04 118.60
CA GLN A 352 83.48 24.59 119.82
C GLN A 352 82.10 25.26 119.67
N LYS A 353 81.47 25.23 118.49
CA LYS A 353 80.14 25.86 118.24
C LYS A 353 79.21 25.00 117.37
N ARG A 354 78.75 23.85 117.90
CA ARG A 354 77.83 22.92 117.20
C ARG A 354 76.87 22.17 118.15
N ARG A 355 76.13 22.89 119.00
CA ARG A 355 75.10 22.26 119.86
C ARG A 355 73.72 22.93 119.90
N ASP A 356 73.58 24.19 119.51
CA ASP A 356 72.35 24.95 119.77
C ASP A 356 71.41 25.13 118.55
N GLU A 357 71.86 24.84 117.32
CA GLU A 357 71.09 25.10 116.07
C GLU A 357 70.04 24.02 115.69
N TYR A 358 69.84 22.99 116.53
CA TYR A 358 69.07 21.80 116.13
C TYR A 358 67.55 21.94 116.31
N TYR A 359 67.08 22.54 117.41
CA TYR A 359 65.67 22.47 117.81
C TYR A 359 64.75 23.54 117.20
N GLU A 360 65.29 24.62 116.62
CA GLU A 360 64.48 25.67 115.98
C GLU A 360 64.04 25.30 114.55
N LYS A 361 64.83 24.49 113.83
CA LYS A 361 64.51 24.07 112.45
C LYS A 361 63.27 23.18 112.37
N VAL A 362 63.09 22.26 113.32
CA VAL A 362 62.02 21.24 113.29
C VAL A 362 60.62 21.87 113.32
N ARG A 363 60.39 22.88 114.19
CA ARG A 363 59.07 23.52 114.32
C ARG A 363 58.65 24.36 113.11
N GLN A 364 59.61 24.93 112.36
CA GLN A 364 59.29 25.78 111.21
C GLN A 364 58.96 24.97 109.94
N GLU A 365 59.42 23.73 109.83
CA GLU A 365 59.12 22.87 108.67
C GLU A 365 57.71 22.26 108.73
N GLU A 366 57.24 21.84 109.92
CA GLU A 366 55.89 21.25 110.06
C GLU A 366 54.76 22.24 109.72
N ALA A 367 54.89 23.51 110.15
CA ALA A 367 53.91 24.55 109.81
C ALA A 367 53.85 24.78 108.28
N LYS A 368 55.00 24.87 107.62
CA LYS A 368 55.13 25.01 106.16
C LYS A 368 54.71 23.76 105.38
N ARG A 369 54.58 22.59 106.03
CA ARG A 369 54.06 21.37 105.42
C ARG A 369 52.53 21.39 105.34
N LYS A 370 51.85 21.72 106.45
CA LYS A 370 50.38 21.76 106.52
C LYS A 370 49.77 22.81 105.57
N GLU A 371 50.39 23.98 105.43
CA GLU A 371 49.89 25.03 104.52
C GLU A 371 50.01 24.63 103.04
N ARG A 372 51.09 23.93 102.65
CA ARG A 372 51.27 23.40 101.30
C ARG A 372 50.23 22.32 100.99
N GLU A 373 50.01 21.40 101.93
CA GLU A 373 49.04 20.31 101.76
C GLU A 373 47.59 20.82 101.59
N ALA A 374 47.22 21.89 102.30
CA ALA A 374 45.91 22.54 102.11
C ALA A 374 45.77 23.18 100.71
N LYS A 375 46.79 23.93 100.26
CA LYS A 375 46.82 24.56 98.92
C LYS A 375 46.83 23.52 97.80
N GLU A 376 47.50 22.40 98.00
CA GLU A 376 47.54 21.27 97.07
C GLU A 376 46.17 20.58 96.94
N ARG A 377 45.43 20.40 98.04
CA ARG A 377 44.04 19.88 98.02
C ARG A 377 43.08 20.81 97.28
N GLU A 378 43.15 22.12 97.50
CA GLU A 378 42.32 23.08 96.75
C GLU A 378 42.65 23.11 95.25
N ALA A 379 43.95 23.03 94.90
CA ALA A 379 44.37 22.95 93.51
C ALA A 379 43.91 21.65 92.85
N ALA A 380 43.91 20.53 93.57
CA ALA A 380 43.43 19.23 93.09
C ALA A 380 41.91 19.25 92.81
N GLU A 381 41.09 19.82 93.69
CA GLU A 381 39.63 19.95 93.46
C GLU A 381 39.30 20.91 92.30
N LYS A 382 40.00 22.06 92.19
CA LYS A 382 39.85 22.96 91.03
C LYS A 382 40.23 22.26 89.73
N ALA A 383 41.33 21.50 89.71
CA ALA A 383 41.76 20.72 88.56
C ALA A 383 40.78 19.57 88.21
N ARG A 384 40.12 18.98 89.20
CA ARG A 384 39.07 17.97 89.00
C ARG A 384 37.84 18.57 88.32
N LEU A 385 37.30 19.67 88.84
CA LEU A 385 36.15 20.36 88.24
C LEU A 385 36.43 20.84 86.81
N GLU A 386 37.65 21.30 86.53
CA GLU A 386 38.05 21.69 85.18
C GLU A 386 38.15 20.48 84.23
N ARG A 387 38.68 19.33 84.69
CA ARG A 387 38.67 18.07 83.93
C ARG A 387 37.24 17.63 83.62
N GLU A 388 36.33 17.64 84.60
CA GLU A 388 34.91 17.30 84.39
C GLU A 388 34.24 18.22 83.35
N ARG A 389 34.51 19.54 83.38
CA ARG A 389 34.01 20.48 82.35
C ARG A 389 34.61 20.23 80.96
N ILE A 390 35.90 19.88 80.87
CA ILE A 390 36.55 19.52 79.60
C ILE A 390 35.97 18.20 79.05
N GLU A 391 35.71 17.23 79.93
CA GLU A 391 35.12 15.94 79.58
C GLU A 391 33.66 16.08 79.09
N GLN A 392 32.85 16.91 79.76
CA GLN A 392 31.51 17.25 79.27
C GLN A 392 31.53 17.92 77.89
N LYS A 393 32.48 18.85 77.64
CA LYS A 393 32.67 19.46 76.31
C LYS A 393 33.08 18.43 75.27
N ARG A 394 34.02 17.53 75.58
CA ARG A 394 34.44 16.42 74.71
C ARG A 394 33.29 15.47 74.39
N ARG A 395 32.44 15.16 75.38
CA ARG A 395 31.26 14.31 75.21
C ARG A 395 30.24 14.96 74.27
N LYS A 396 29.90 16.23 74.48
CA LYS A 396 28.99 16.97 73.58
C LYS A 396 29.52 17.03 72.15
N ALA A 397 30.80 17.38 71.96
CA ALA A 397 31.43 17.38 70.64
C ALA A 397 31.43 15.98 69.98
N ALA A 398 31.62 14.90 70.75
CA ALA A 398 31.55 13.54 70.24
C ALA A 398 30.11 13.12 69.86
N GLU A 399 29.10 13.56 70.60
CA GLU A 399 27.68 13.36 70.29
C GLU A 399 27.27 14.17 69.04
N GLU A 400 27.71 15.42 68.90
CA GLU A 400 27.54 16.26 67.70
C GLU A 400 28.21 15.64 66.47
N CYS A 401 29.46 15.16 66.57
CA CYS A 401 30.12 14.44 65.49
C CYS A 401 29.37 13.16 65.09
N LYS A 402 28.88 12.37 66.06
CA LYS A 402 28.06 11.18 65.78
C LYS A 402 26.75 11.54 65.07
N ASN A 403 26.08 12.60 65.50
CA ASN A 403 24.84 13.06 64.88
C ASN A 403 25.09 13.60 63.45
N ASN A 404 26.17 14.34 63.22
CA ASN A 404 26.54 14.81 61.88
C ASN A 404 26.87 13.64 60.93
N VAL A 405 27.56 12.60 61.41
CA VAL A 405 27.82 11.38 60.62
C VAL A 405 26.52 10.63 60.31
N LYS A 406 25.61 10.48 61.28
CA LYS A 406 24.27 9.89 61.07
C LYS A 406 23.45 10.68 60.05
N ASN A 407 23.31 11.99 60.25
CA ASN A 407 22.56 12.87 59.36
C ASN A 407 23.11 12.85 57.93
N ASN A 408 24.44 12.78 57.75
CA ASN A 408 25.06 12.65 56.44
C ASN A 408 24.82 11.27 55.81
N ALA A 409 24.90 10.19 56.60
CA ALA A 409 24.57 8.83 56.14
C ALA A 409 23.09 8.71 55.71
N GLU A 410 22.16 9.26 56.50
CA GLU A 410 20.74 9.34 56.15
C GLU A 410 20.51 10.19 54.89
N ALA A 411 21.20 11.33 54.75
CA ALA A 411 21.10 12.17 53.55
C ALA A 411 21.64 11.49 52.29
N ILE A 412 22.66 10.62 52.42
CA ILE A 412 23.15 9.77 51.34
C ILE A 412 22.13 8.67 51.01
N GLN A 413 21.57 8.01 52.02
CA GLN A 413 20.53 6.98 51.83
C GLN A 413 19.29 7.54 51.12
N ARG A 414 18.74 8.68 51.57
CA ARG A 414 17.60 9.34 50.92
C ARG A 414 17.89 9.67 49.45
N LYS A 415 19.09 10.15 49.13
CA LYS A 415 19.50 10.41 47.72
C LYS A 415 19.58 9.13 46.89
N MET A 416 19.99 8.01 47.48
CA MET A 416 20.01 6.70 46.82
C MET A 416 18.59 6.17 46.60
N GLU A 417 17.70 6.29 47.59
CA GLU A 417 16.28 5.93 47.50
C GLU A 417 15.55 6.77 46.45
N GLU A 418 15.75 8.09 46.43
CA GLU A 418 15.24 8.98 45.38
C GLU A 418 15.74 8.59 43.99
N HIS A 419 17.03 8.26 43.86
CA HIS A 419 17.61 7.82 42.60
C HIS A 419 17.02 6.47 42.15
N GLU A 420 16.88 5.51 43.06
CA GLU A 420 16.26 4.21 42.79
C GLU A 420 14.79 4.37 42.39
N ALA A 421 14.03 5.24 43.06
CA ALA A 421 12.66 5.56 42.71
C ALA A 421 12.54 6.16 41.30
N ARG A 422 13.43 7.12 40.94
CA ARG A 422 13.50 7.67 39.58
C ARG A 422 13.88 6.61 38.54
N MET A 423 14.82 5.72 38.87
CA MET A 423 15.21 4.63 37.98
C MET A 423 14.08 3.62 37.76
N LYS A 424 13.30 3.29 38.81
CA LYS A 424 12.09 2.47 38.73
C LYS A 424 11.02 3.13 37.85
N GLN A 425 10.79 4.44 37.99
CA GLN A 425 9.88 5.20 37.11
C GLN A 425 10.33 5.14 35.65
N ILE A 426 11.61 5.43 35.36
CA ILE A 426 12.18 5.36 34.00
C ILE A 426 12.10 3.94 33.41
N GLN A 427 12.23 2.90 34.23
CA GLN A 427 12.05 1.51 33.80
C GLN A 427 10.58 1.24 33.42
N GLN A 428 9.63 1.62 34.26
CA GLN A 428 8.18 1.48 33.99
C GLN A 428 7.76 2.24 32.72
N GLU A 429 8.25 3.47 32.53
CA GLU A 429 8.00 4.25 31.31
C GLU A 429 8.54 3.54 30.06
N LYS A 430 9.77 3.02 30.11
CA LYS A 430 10.38 2.26 29.00
C LYS A 430 9.65 0.95 28.70
N GLU A 431 9.12 0.27 29.72
CA GLU A 431 8.30 -0.93 29.54
C GLU A 431 6.99 -0.59 28.83
N VAL A 432 6.29 0.47 29.26
CA VAL A 432 5.07 0.96 28.60
C VAL A 432 5.36 1.39 27.15
N GLU A 433 6.43 2.13 26.90
CA GLU A 433 6.87 2.46 25.54
C GLU A 433 7.18 1.22 24.69
N SER A 434 7.85 0.20 25.27
CA SER A 434 8.17 -1.04 24.57
C SER A 434 6.90 -1.81 24.18
N LEU A 435 5.92 -1.85 25.09
CA LEU A 435 4.60 -2.44 24.82
C LEU A 435 3.88 -1.69 23.71
N ILE A 436 3.85 -0.34 23.75
CA ILE A 436 3.26 0.49 22.69
C ILE A 436 3.92 0.18 21.34
N LYS A 437 5.26 0.24 21.24
CA LYS A 437 6.01 -0.03 20.00
C LYS A 437 5.75 -1.44 19.45
N LYS A 438 5.73 -2.47 20.30
CA LYS A 438 5.35 -3.84 19.90
C LYS A 438 3.93 -3.89 19.34
N THR A 439 2.98 -3.23 20.00
CA THR A 439 1.57 -3.23 19.56
C THR A 439 1.37 -2.45 18.26
N GLU A 440 2.13 -1.37 18.01
CA GLU A 440 2.14 -0.71 16.70
C GLU A 440 2.66 -1.62 15.59
N GLU A 441 3.74 -2.38 15.85
CA GLU A 441 4.26 -3.34 14.88
C GLU A 441 3.29 -4.50 14.60
N GLU A 442 2.59 -4.98 15.63
CA GLU A 442 1.53 -5.99 15.51
C GLU A 442 0.36 -5.47 14.69
N LEU A 443 -0.13 -4.26 14.97
CA LEU A 443 -1.19 -3.60 14.18
C LEU A 443 -0.77 -3.41 12.71
N ARG A 444 0.49 -2.99 12.45
CA ARG A 444 1.05 -2.89 11.09
C ARG A 444 1.17 -4.26 10.38
N LYS A 445 1.39 -5.35 11.11
CA LYS A 445 1.40 -6.72 10.56
C LYS A 445 -0.04 -7.18 10.26
N GLN A 446 -0.98 -6.93 11.17
CA GLN A 446 -2.40 -7.24 11.00
C GLN A 446 -3.00 -6.49 9.80
N ASP A 447 -2.74 -5.19 9.65
CA ASP A 447 -3.15 -4.39 8.48
C ASP A 447 -2.70 -5.01 7.16
N LYS A 448 -1.45 -5.52 7.10
CA LYS A 448 -0.91 -6.18 5.90
C LYS A 448 -1.62 -7.49 5.60
N LEU A 449 -1.87 -8.31 6.62
CA LEU A 449 -2.59 -9.58 6.48
C LEU A 449 -4.03 -9.34 6.03
N GLN A 450 -4.75 -8.42 6.68
CA GLN A 450 -6.11 -8.04 6.32
C GLN A 450 -6.19 -7.43 4.90
N ASN A 451 -5.18 -6.67 4.47
CA ASN A 451 -5.12 -6.17 3.09
C ASN A 451 -4.89 -7.29 2.07
N ILE A 452 -4.07 -8.31 2.39
CA ILE A 452 -3.92 -9.51 1.55
C ILE A 452 -5.23 -10.30 1.48
N GLU A 453 -5.93 -10.46 2.61
CA GLU A 453 -7.25 -11.10 2.66
C GLU A 453 -8.33 -10.32 1.90
N ARG A 454 -8.31 -8.97 1.96
CA ARG A 454 -9.18 -8.12 1.14
C ARG A 454 -8.94 -8.36 -0.35
N ILE A 455 -7.68 -8.38 -0.78
CA ILE A 455 -7.31 -8.66 -2.18
C ILE A 455 -7.75 -10.07 -2.60
N LYS A 456 -7.60 -11.08 -1.73
CA LYS A 456 -8.12 -12.43 -1.99
C LYS A 456 -9.63 -12.44 -2.18
N ARG A 457 -10.40 -11.78 -1.28
CA ARG A 457 -11.86 -11.65 -1.39
C ARG A 457 -12.30 -10.96 -2.67
N ILE A 458 -11.66 -9.85 -3.05
CA ILE A 458 -11.92 -9.17 -4.34
C ILE A 458 -11.64 -10.11 -5.53
N ALA A 459 -10.52 -10.84 -5.50
CA ALA A 459 -10.15 -11.77 -6.57
C ALA A 459 -11.13 -12.96 -6.68
N GLU A 460 -11.62 -13.46 -5.54
CA GLU A 460 -12.62 -14.52 -5.48
C GLU A 460 -13.99 -14.05 -5.99
N PHE A 461 -14.46 -12.88 -5.56
CA PHE A 461 -15.68 -12.24 -6.10
C PHE A 461 -15.60 -12.05 -7.61
N ASN A 462 -14.49 -11.51 -8.13
CA ASN A 462 -14.28 -11.34 -9.58
C ASN A 462 -14.22 -12.69 -10.32
N ARG A 463 -13.68 -13.74 -9.69
CA ARG A 463 -13.69 -15.11 -10.23
C ARG A 463 -15.11 -15.66 -10.30
N LEU A 464 -15.91 -15.52 -9.25
CA LEU A 464 -17.31 -15.94 -9.22
C LEU A 464 -18.14 -15.22 -10.29
N GLN A 465 -18.05 -13.89 -10.37
CA GLN A 465 -18.69 -13.12 -11.46
C GLN A 465 -18.24 -13.57 -12.86
N THR A 466 -16.99 -14.04 -13.01
CA THR A 466 -16.50 -14.55 -14.30
C THR A 466 -17.12 -15.90 -14.64
N ILE A 467 -17.29 -16.77 -13.64
CA ILE A 467 -17.96 -18.07 -13.78
C ILE A 467 -19.44 -17.87 -14.12
N GLU A 468 -20.15 -17.04 -13.35
CA GLU A 468 -21.56 -16.70 -13.58
C GLU A 468 -21.79 -16.14 -15.00
N LYS A 469 -20.94 -15.21 -15.45
CA LYS A 469 -20.98 -14.69 -16.84
C LYS A 469 -20.72 -15.78 -17.87
N GLN A 470 -19.81 -16.73 -17.61
CA GLN A 470 -19.58 -17.88 -18.49
C GLN A 470 -20.80 -18.81 -18.53
N GLU A 471 -21.43 -19.10 -17.39
CA GLU A 471 -22.61 -19.94 -17.30
C GLU A 471 -23.82 -19.31 -18.00
N TYR A 472 -24.04 -18.00 -17.84
CA TYR A 472 -25.06 -17.26 -18.59
C TYR A 472 -24.82 -17.33 -20.10
N ILE A 473 -23.57 -17.14 -20.55
CA ILE A 473 -23.21 -17.26 -21.98
C ILE A 473 -23.39 -18.70 -22.48
N GLN A 474 -23.02 -19.71 -21.69
CA GLN A 474 -23.23 -21.12 -22.02
C GLN A 474 -24.73 -21.44 -22.13
N HIS A 475 -25.54 -21.03 -21.15
CA HIS A 475 -26.99 -21.23 -21.17
C HIS A 475 -27.63 -20.58 -22.40
N ARG A 476 -27.31 -19.31 -22.67
CA ARG A 476 -27.75 -18.62 -23.90
C ARG A 476 -27.31 -19.35 -25.17
N THR A 477 -26.11 -19.92 -25.19
CA THR A 477 -25.60 -20.67 -26.34
C THR A 477 -26.37 -21.99 -26.52
N ARG A 478 -26.64 -22.73 -25.44
CA ARG A 478 -27.46 -23.96 -25.47
C ARG A 478 -28.86 -23.68 -26.03
N VAL A 479 -29.55 -22.65 -25.54
CA VAL A 479 -30.87 -22.25 -26.07
C VAL A 479 -30.82 -21.93 -27.57
N ILE A 480 -29.77 -21.24 -28.03
CA ILE A 480 -29.57 -20.95 -29.46
C ILE A 480 -29.26 -22.24 -30.26
N GLU A 481 -28.59 -23.22 -29.67
CA GLU A 481 -28.29 -24.51 -30.30
C GLU A 481 -29.55 -25.39 -30.40
N GLU A 482 -30.36 -25.46 -29.35
CA GLU A 482 -31.67 -26.12 -29.34
C GLU A 482 -32.58 -25.54 -30.43
N GLN A 483 -32.72 -24.20 -30.50
CA GLN A 483 -33.48 -23.53 -31.57
C GLN A 483 -32.93 -23.85 -32.97
N LYS A 484 -31.60 -23.95 -33.15
CA LYS A 484 -30.99 -24.39 -34.41
C LYS A 484 -31.28 -25.85 -34.72
N GLU A 485 -31.33 -26.73 -33.73
CA GLU A 485 -31.72 -28.12 -33.92
C GLU A 485 -33.19 -28.27 -34.30
N GLU A 486 -34.09 -27.54 -33.65
CA GLU A 486 -35.49 -27.48 -34.03
C GLU A 486 -35.65 -27.01 -35.48
N LEU A 487 -34.96 -25.95 -35.88
CA LEU A 487 -34.95 -25.49 -37.27
C LEU A 487 -34.39 -26.54 -38.25
N LYS A 488 -33.38 -27.33 -37.85
CA LYS A 488 -32.90 -28.47 -38.66
C LYS A 488 -33.96 -29.58 -38.77
N LYS A 489 -34.61 -29.96 -37.66
CA LYS A 489 -35.69 -30.95 -37.60
C LYS A 489 -36.88 -30.51 -38.46
N GLN A 490 -37.29 -29.24 -38.36
CA GLN A 490 -38.32 -28.63 -39.21
C GLN A 490 -37.95 -28.65 -40.70
N ARG A 491 -36.70 -28.28 -41.06
CA ARG A 491 -36.21 -28.35 -42.45
C ARG A 491 -36.18 -29.78 -43.00
N LEU A 492 -35.76 -30.75 -42.19
CA LEU A 492 -35.75 -32.17 -42.57
C LEU A 492 -37.18 -32.67 -42.81
N HIS A 493 -38.10 -32.38 -41.89
CA HIS A 493 -39.51 -32.72 -42.01
C HIS A 493 -40.16 -32.06 -43.25
N ALA A 494 -39.90 -30.77 -43.50
CA ALA A 494 -40.36 -30.08 -44.70
C ALA A 494 -39.79 -30.71 -46.00
N ALA A 495 -38.52 -31.11 -46.00
CA ALA A 495 -37.90 -31.80 -47.13
C ALA A 495 -38.48 -33.21 -47.35
N GLN A 496 -38.78 -33.96 -46.28
CA GLN A 496 -39.49 -35.24 -46.35
C GLN A 496 -40.92 -35.06 -46.89
N GLN A 497 -41.67 -34.07 -46.41
CA GLN A 497 -42.98 -33.71 -46.93
C GLN A 497 -42.93 -33.32 -48.40
N ALA A 498 -41.95 -32.53 -48.83
CA ALA A 498 -41.75 -32.18 -50.24
C ALA A 498 -41.43 -33.41 -51.11
N ARG A 499 -40.61 -34.35 -50.63
CA ARG A 499 -40.39 -35.64 -51.31
C ARG A 499 -41.67 -36.47 -51.42
N LEU A 500 -42.46 -36.57 -50.35
CA LEU A 500 -43.75 -37.27 -50.35
C LEU A 500 -44.75 -36.61 -51.30
N ARG A 501 -44.84 -35.27 -51.33
CA ARG A 501 -45.64 -34.51 -52.31
C ARG A 501 -45.20 -34.82 -53.75
N LYS A 502 -43.89 -34.80 -54.04
CA LYS A 502 -43.35 -35.15 -55.37
C LYS A 502 -43.65 -36.61 -55.76
N PHE A 503 -43.54 -37.55 -54.82
CA PHE A 503 -43.85 -38.96 -55.07
C PHE A 503 -45.35 -39.17 -55.36
N ARG A 504 -46.24 -38.57 -54.56
CA ARG A 504 -47.68 -38.58 -54.80
C ARG A 504 -48.03 -37.95 -56.15
N LEU A 505 -47.44 -36.79 -56.46
CA LEU A 505 -47.59 -36.10 -57.75
C LEU A 505 -47.19 -37.02 -58.92
N ASN A 506 -46.04 -37.69 -58.83
CA ASN A 506 -45.59 -38.65 -59.83
C ASN A 506 -46.55 -39.84 -59.99
N GLN A 507 -47.07 -40.41 -58.89
CA GLN A 507 -48.07 -41.48 -58.96
C GLN A 507 -49.37 -41.01 -59.62
N THR A 508 -49.87 -39.81 -59.29
CA THR A 508 -51.06 -39.25 -59.95
C THR A 508 -50.82 -38.96 -61.43
N MET A 509 -49.63 -38.47 -61.81
CA MET A 509 -49.26 -38.27 -63.21
C MET A 509 -49.14 -39.58 -63.98
N GLN A 510 -48.64 -40.65 -63.35
CA GLN A 510 -48.66 -42.00 -63.93
C GLN A 510 -50.08 -42.51 -64.13
N LYS A 511 -50.98 -42.34 -63.14
CA LYS A 511 -52.40 -42.71 -63.27
C LYS A 511 -53.09 -41.95 -64.40
N VAL A 512 -52.88 -40.63 -64.52
CA VAL A 512 -53.41 -39.82 -65.64
C VAL A 512 -52.87 -40.32 -66.99
N ARG A 513 -51.58 -40.65 -67.09
CA ARG A 513 -51.00 -41.22 -68.32
C ARG A 513 -51.59 -42.58 -68.69
N GLN A 514 -51.86 -43.43 -67.69
CA GLN A 514 -52.47 -44.75 -67.89
C GLN A 514 -53.95 -44.66 -68.29
N THR A 515 -54.75 -43.86 -67.59
CA THR A 515 -56.19 -43.75 -67.84
C THR A 515 -56.55 -42.83 -69.00
N LYS A 516 -55.60 -41.99 -69.47
CA LYS A 516 -55.79 -40.91 -70.46
C LYS A 516 -56.89 -39.89 -70.10
N SER A 517 -57.47 -39.97 -68.90
CA SER A 517 -58.54 -39.09 -68.45
C SER A 517 -58.01 -38.02 -67.50
N TYR A 518 -58.30 -36.76 -67.82
CA TYR A 518 -57.85 -35.62 -67.03
C TYR A 518 -58.68 -35.43 -65.73
N SER A 519 -59.76 -36.17 -65.52
CA SER A 519 -60.59 -36.10 -64.31
C SER A 519 -59.80 -36.38 -63.02
N ALA A 520 -58.78 -37.24 -63.09
CA ALA A 520 -57.90 -37.53 -61.96
C ALA A 520 -57.06 -36.32 -61.52
N LEU A 521 -56.82 -35.31 -62.37
CA LEU A 521 -56.17 -34.06 -61.95
C LEU A 521 -57.03 -33.22 -60.99
N GLY A 522 -58.35 -33.39 -60.98
CA GLY A 522 -59.21 -32.75 -59.96
C GLY A 522 -58.89 -33.19 -58.53
N SER A 523 -58.28 -34.38 -58.36
CA SER A 523 -57.76 -34.84 -57.06
C SER A 523 -56.38 -34.26 -56.69
N LEU A 524 -55.67 -33.67 -57.66
CA LEU A 524 -54.27 -33.24 -57.52
C LEU A 524 -54.11 -32.04 -56.57
N SER A 525 -55.01 -31.05 -56.64
CA SER A 525 -55.02 -29.91 -55.71
C SER A 525 -55.16 -30.40 -54.26
N LYS A 526 -56.13 -31.30 -53.98
CA LYS A 526 -56.29 -31.91 -52.64
C LYS A 526 -55.05 -32.66 -52.14
N ILE A 527 -54.20 -33.16 -53.05
CA ILE A 527 -52.95 -33.87 -52.71
C ILE A 527 -51.78 -32.90 -52.47
N LEU A 528 -51.78 -31.73 -53.12
CA LEU A 528 -50.77 -30.69 -52.95
C LEU A 528 -51.02 -29.83 -51.70
N ASP A 529 -52.28 -29.48 -51.44
CA ASP A 529 -52.70 -28.53 -50.39
C ASP A 529 -52.85 -29.14 -48.99
N GLU A 530 -52.81 -30.48 -48.85
CA GLU A 530 -52.85 -31.11 -47.52
C GLU A 530 -51.50 -30.99 -46.78
N ASP A 531 -51.38 -29.90 -46.01
CA ASP A 531 -50.58 -29.86 -44.78
C ASP A 531 -51.27 -30.73 -43.71
N PRO A 532 -50.66 -31.83 -43.23
CA PRO A 532 -51.31 -32.73 -42.27
C PRO A 532 -51.59 -32.09 -40.90
N MET A 533 -51.02 -30.90 -40.61
CA MET A 533 -51.25 -30.18 -39.35
C MET A 533 -52.49 -29.26 -39.33
N LYS A 534 -53.07 -28.87 -40.49
CA LYS A 534 -54.24 -27.97 -40.51
C LYS A 534 -55.57 -28.62 -40.12
N LYS A 535 -55.65 -29.95 -40.04
CA LYS A 535 -56.91 -30.68 -39.79
C LYS A 535 -57.34 -30.81 -38.31
N LYS A 536 -56.60 -30.28 -37.33
CA LYS A 536 -56.92 -30.46 -35.88
C LYS A 536 -57.41 -29.22 -35.10
N SER A 537 -57.51 -28.03 -35.69
CA SER A 537 -57.85 -26.80 -34.93
C SER A 537 -59.33 -26.41 -34.84
N LYS A 538 -60.26 -27.13 -35.51
CA LYS A 538 -61.72 -26.89 -35.41
C LYS A 538 -62.43 -27.87 -34.45
N LYS A 539 -62.08 -27.84 -33.16
CA LYS A 539 -62.98 -28.32 -32.08
C LYS A 539 -62.63 -27.69 -30.72
N GLY A 540 -63.56 -26.92 -30.16
CA GLY A 540 -63.64 -26.67 -28.71
C GLY A 540 -62.66 -25.65 -28.09
N LYS A 541 -62.83 -24.35 -28.36
CA LYS A 541 -62.28 -23.29 -27.48
C LYS A 541 -63.16 -23.17 -26.22
N LYS A 542 -62.94 -24.02 -25.21
CA LYS A 542 -63.51 -23.82 -23.86
C LYS A 542 -62.55 -22.91 -23.08
N LYS A 543 -63.04 -21.77 -22.57
CA LYS A 543 -62.24 -20.86 -21.73
C LYS A 543 -61.79 -21.61 -20.47
N ASN A 544 -60.49 -21.66 -20.20
CA ASN A 544 -59.99 -21.96 -18.85
C ASN A 544 -58.99 -20.88 -18.46
N LYS A 545 -59.38 -20.03 -17.49
CA LYS A 545 -58.49 -19.05 -16.86
C LYS A 545 -57.85 -19.72 -15.64
N ASN A 546 -56.67 -20.32 -15.80
CA ASN A 546 -55.66 -20.39 -14.73
C ASN A 546 -54.39 -21.08 -15.21
N THR A 547 -53.33 -20.29 -15.41
CA THR A 547 -51.93 -20.66 -15.16
C THR A 547 -51.22 -19.35 -14.85
N LYS A 548 -50.74 -19.20 -13.61
CA LYS A 548 -49.80 -18.14 -13.28
C LYS A 548 -48.54 -18.33 -14.13
N SER A 549 -47.97 -17.24 -14.63
CA SER A 549 -46.56 -17.23 -15.00
C SER A 549 -45.74 -17.28 -13.72
N GLU A 550 -45.09 -18.42 -13.46
CA GLU A 550 -43.95 -18.45 -12.57
C GLU A 550 -42.74 -17.98 -13.38
N ASP A 551 -42.34 -16.73 -13.13
CA ASP A 551 -41.06 -16.21 -13.60
C ASP A 551 -39.96 -16.95 -12.85
N ILE A 552 -39.39 -17.99 -13.48
CA ILE A 552 -38.21 -18.68 -12.96
C ILE A 552 -36.98 -17.80 -13.22
N LEU A 553 -36.85 -16.76 -12.38
CA LEU A 553 -35.56 -16.19 -12.05
C LEU A 553 -34.80 -17.23 -11.21
N PRO A 554 -33.54 -17.56 -11.54
CA PRO A 554 -32.71 -18.34 -10.64
C PRO A 554 -32.30 -17.47 -9.45
N GLU A 555 -32.95 -17.67 -8.30
CA GLU A 555 -32.37 -17.27 -7.02
C GLU A 555 -31.20 -18.23 -6.71
N PHE A 556 -29.97 -17.72 -6.70
CA PHE A 556 -29.07 -17.63 -5.53
C PHE A 556 -27.64 -17.21 -5.92
#